data_AF-A0A958KSR4-F1
#
_entry.id   AF-A0A958KSR4-F1
#
_cell.length_a   1.000
_cell.length_b   1.000
_cell.length_c   1.000
_cell.angle_alpha   90.00
_cell.angle_beta   90.00
_cell.angle_gamma   90.00
#
_symmetry.space_group_name_H-M   'P 1'
#
loop_
_entity.id
_entity.type
_entity.pdbx_description
1 polymer ?
#
loop_
_entity_poly.entity_id
_entity_poly.type
_entity_poly.pdbx_seq_one_letter_code
_entity_poly.pdbx_strand_id
1 'polypeptide(L)'
;MSQQKIVSSSTAEYFAKNLQQVGFSSPTKAVLTTLKEAVDNSLDACEMAGILPEIIISIQKVGAGSQKNTDLVEVTVEDNGPGIEQEDLARVYGEYLASSKFGKGQCSRGQQGIGISAATTWAQLTNAKGVIVTSKTKRMRKAIRGIINVDIKSNRGMLINKEMIDWNKDHGNRVEFTIDGRIQLNGEGGLLTYLEGTTLLNPHMTLRYKLLEADEVVAERVTQETPLIPAPADPHPHTMKLGEFMTHAHLFGNIKLSKWLRTGFSRVSDASLNEFTKNGLKKNVLDQSLQKVTEDEFKKAYSAIQKTDLMAPSTKSVLTIGEEALAKSIRRLGEVDFFSVVTRKPRICDFKPVVVEVAIARFIQRQSGEDSDEPVRLLRFANRVPLQFDKGNCAITKAIESVNWRAYGLNQPKNSVPRGNFVFAISVVSPFIKFKNASKETIDASDELVEELRRALMQAGQNLSRHIKREIRAADVERKKSHIEKFGPILVDTLARIIGANDKRRQKAREGLDVILGRDTEQIEEALEVAETRLQNMKAKNAHIHGDDEDNADTGSDTSDTSQTNKKLAKKAEKKATKKVAKKVAKKPAKAVAKKK
;
A
#
# COMPACT_ATOMS: atom_id res chain seq x y z
N MET A 1 -15.38 -50.37 27.93
CA MET A 1 -15.08 -49.09 27.23
C MET A 1 -13.74 -48.60 27.71
N SER A 2 -12.81 -48.39 26.77
CA SER A 2 -11.40 -48.10 27.04
C SER A 2 -11.23 -46.80 27.85
N GLN A 3 -10.29 -46.82 28.80
CA GLN A 3 -9.83 -45.66 29.55
C GLN A 3 -9.19 -44.64 28.60
N GLN A 4 -9.98 -43.79 27.96
CA GLN A 4 -9.46 -42.62 27.29
C GLN A 4 -9.02 -41.60 28.35
N LYS A 5 -7.71 -41.53 28.59
CA LYS A 5 -7.10 -40.47 29.41
C LYS A 5 -7.35 -39.12 28.73
N ILE A 6 -7.93 -38.18 29.47
CA ILE A 6 -8.03 -36.78 29.05
C ILE A 6 -6.62 -36.19 29.05
N VAL A 7 -6.17 -35.67 27.91
CA VAL A 7 -4.85 -35.05 27.74
C VAL A 7 -5.05 -33.56 27.43
N SER A 8 -4.32 -32.68 28.11
CA SER A 8 -4.24 -31.25 27.79
C SER A 8 -3.06 -30.98 26.85
N SER A 9 -3.20 -29.98 25.99
CA SER A 9 -2.18 -29.57 25.03
C SER A 9 -1.84 -28.11 25.23
N SER A 10 -0.57 -27.75 25.11
CA SER A 10 -0.14 -26.35 25.19
C SER A 10 -0.55 -25.58 23.93
N THR A 11 -0.49 -24.25 23.98
CA THR A 11 -0.69 -23.38 22.81
C THR A 11 0.31 -23.69 21.69
N ALA A 12 1.59 -23.85 22.04
CA ALA A 12 2.63 -24.20 21.08
C ALA A 12 2.39 -25.58 20.45
N GLU A 13 1.92 -26.57 21.22
CA GLU A 13 1.59 -27.90 20.71
C GLU A 13 0.37 -27.87 19.79
N TYR A 14 -0.67 -27.09 20.14
CA TYR A 14 -1.81 -26.87 19.26
C TYR A 14 -1.39 -26.27 17.93
N PHE A 15 -0.59 -25.19 17.94
CA PHE A 15 -0.15 -24.54 16.71
C PHE A 15 0.83 -25.39 15.92
N ALA A 16 1.77 -26.09 16.56
CA ALA A 16 2.70 -27.01 15.90
C ALA A 16 1.95 -28.11 15.13
N LYS A 17 0.83 -28.61 15.67
CA LYS A 17 -0.05 -29.59 14.99
C LYS A 17 -0.96 -28.97 13.92
N ASN A 18 -1.19 -27.65 13.96
CA ASN A 18 -2.15 -26.93 13.11
C ASN A 18 -1.52 -25.75 12.36
N LEU A 19 -0.26 -25.89 11.96
CA LEU A 19 0.53 -24.86 11.27
C LEU A 19 -0.14 -24.34 9.98
N GLN A 20 -0.99 -25.14 9.35
CA GLN A 20 -1.81 -24.72 8.21
C GLN A 20 -2.72 -23.51 8.52
N GLN A 21 -3.22 -23.36 9.76
CA GLN A 21 -4.12 -22.26 10.14
C GLN A 21 -3.41 -20.91 10.18
N VAL A 22 -2.10 -20.93 10.44
CA VAL A 22 -1.25 -19.73 10.59
C VAL A 22 -0.43 -19.43 9.33
N GLY A 23 -0.69 -20.15 8.23
CA GLY A 23 -0.11 -19.85 6.91
C GLY A 23 0.89 -20.89 6.40
N PHE A 24 1.26 -21.88 7.19
CA PHE A 24 2.22 -22.93 6.81
C PHE A 24 1.51 -24.17 6.26
N SER A 25 0.70 -23.99 5.22
CA SER A 25 -0.11 -25.06 4.62
C SER A 25 0.58 -25.75 3.43
N SER A 26 1.59 -25.12 2.82
CA SER A 26 2.36 -25.68 1.71
C SER A 26 3.81 -25.19 1.75
N PRO A 27 4.77 -25.93 1.16
CA PRO A 27 6.18 -25.51 1.13
C PRO A 27 6.42 -24.14 0.49
N THR A 28 5.64 -23.78 -0.54
CA THR A 28 5.70 -22.45 -1.16
C THR A 28 5.21 -21.37 -0.20
N LYS A 29 4.06 -21.61 0.45
CA LYS A 29 3.47 -20.64 1.36
C LYS A 29 4.30 -20.47 2.64
N ALA A 30 4.99 -21.52 3.08
CA ALA A 30 5.89 -21.48 4.24
C ALA A 30 7.04 -20.49 4.07
N VAL A 31 7.72 -20.50 2.91
CA VAL A 31 8.81 -19.55 2.60
C VAL A 31 8.30 -18.12 2.59
N LEU A 32 7.19 -17.88 1.89
CA LEU A 32 6.60 -16.55 1.79
C LEU A 32 6.07 -16.03 3.14
N THR A 33 5.42 -16.89 3.93
CA THR A 33 4.92 -16.52 5.27
C THR A 33 6.07 -16.21 6.22
N THR A 34 7.15 -16.99 6.18
CA THR A 34 8.36 -16.73 6.97
C THR A 34 8.97 -15.37 6.63
N LEU A 35 9.13 -15.08 5.33
CA LEU A 35 9.61 -13.79 4.86
C LEU A 35 8.71 -12.65 5.34
N LYS A 36 7.40 -12.80 5.13
CA LYS A 36 6.39 -11.80 5.46
C LYS A 36 6.42 -11.45 6.94
N GLU A 37 6.40 -12.44 7.83
CA GLU A 37 6.42 -12.21 9.27
C GLU A 37 7.73 -11.56 9.76
N ALA A 38 8.88 -11.91 9.15
CA ALA A 38 10.16 -11.29 9.47
C ALA A 38 10.22 -9.81 9.02
N VAL A 39 9.79 -9.52 7.79
CA VAL A 39 9.77 -8.15 7.23
C VAL A 39 8.76 -7.27 7.96
N ASP A 40 7.55 -7.78 8.24
CA ASP A 40 6.50 -7.04 8.94
C ASP A 40 6.93 -6.66 10.37
N ASN A 41 7.63 -7.56 11.07
CA ASN A 41 8.19 -7.27 12.39
C ASN A 41 9.32 -6.24 12.33
N SER A 42 10.20 -6.34 11.32
CA SER A 42 11.29 -5.39 11.08
C SER A 42 10.74 -3.97 10.83
N LEU A 43 9.73 -3.85 9.96
CA LEU A 43 9.07 -2.58 9.65
C LEU A 43 8.39 -1.97 10.88
N ASP A 44 7.60 -2.76 11.61
CA ASP A 44 6.94 -2.28 12.81
C ASP A 44 7.96 -1.83 13.88
N ALA A 45 9.08 -2.54 14.04
CA ALA A 45 10.12 -2.19 15.01
C ALA A 45 10.82 -0.86 14.66
N CYS A 46 11.14 -0.65 13.37
CA CYS A 46 11.74 0.60 12.89
C CYS A 46 10.78 1.79 13.06
N GLU A 47 9.54 1.64 12.57
CA GLU A 47 8.55 2.72 12.60
C GLU A 47 8.14 3.12 14.02
N MET A 48 8.01 2.15 14.94
CA MET A 48 7.72 2.44 16.35
C MET A 48 8.86 3.18 17.04
N ALA A 49 10.11 2.96 16.61
CA ALA A 49 11.28 3.66 17.10
C ALA A 49 11.54 5.00 16.39
N GLY A 50 10.73 5.36 15.38
CA GLY A 50 10.93 6.55 14.55
C GLY A 50 12.14 6.44 13.60
N ILE A 51 12.65 5.23 13.37
CA ILE A 51 13.80 4.95 12.51
C ILE A 51 13.31 4.68 11.08
N LEU A 52 13.98 5.28 10.08
CA LEU A 52 13.70 4.99 8.68
C LEU A 52 14.19 3.57 8.34
N PRO A 53 13.31 2.65 7.90
CA PRO A 53 13.67 1.25 7.75
C PRO A 53 14.66 1.01 6.61
N GLU A 54 15.72 0.26 6.93
CA GLU A 54 16.63 -0.37 5.97
C GLU A 54 16.58 -1.87 6.19
N ILE A 55 15.99 -2.57 5.23
CA ILE A 55 15.78 -4.01 5.32
C ILE A 55 16.61 -4.69 4.24
N ILE A 56 17.40 -5.66 4.65
CA ILE A 56 18.22 -6.51 3.77
C ILE A 56 17.62 -7.91 3.81
N ILE A 57 17.31 -8.46 2.64
CA ILE A 57 16.71 -9.78 2.49
C ILE A 57 17.63 -10.66 1.65
N SER A 58 17.92 -11.86 2.11
CA SER A 58 18.60 -12.88 1.32
C SER A 58 17.81 -14.17 1.37
N ILE A 59 17.48 -14.74 0.22
CA ILE A 59 16.79 -16.02 0.11
C ILE A 59 17.58 -16.92 -0.81
N GLN A 60 18.12 -18.02 -0.29
CA GLN A 60 18.97 -18.93 -1.06
C GLN A 60 18.61 -20.39 -0.82
N LYS A 61 18.90 -21.22 -1.82
CA LYS A 61 18.80 -22.68 -1.72
C LYS A 61 20.12 -23.22 -1.19
N VAL A 62 20.11 -23.82 0.00
CA VAL A 62 21.30 -24.35 0.66
C VAL A 62 21.46 -25.86 0.54
N GLY A 63 20.44 -26.55 0.02
CA GLY A 63 20.50 -28.00 -0.20
C GLY A 63 19.17 -28.61 -0.64
N ALA A 64 19.12 -29.94 -0.65
CA ALA A 64 17.88 -30.69 -0.79
C ALA A 64 17.15 -30.71 0.56
N GLY A 65 15.83 -30.52 0.54
CA GLY A 65 15.01 -30.57 1.76
C GLY A 65 14.71 -32.00 2.20
N SER A 66 14.08 -32.14 3.37
CA SER A 66 13.77 -33.44 3.98
C SER A 66 12.61 -34.17 3.29
N GLN A 67 11.73 -33.44 2.60
CA GLN A 67 10.54 -33.98 1.95
C GLN A 67 10.72 -34.09 0.43
N LYS A 68 9.88 -34.93 -0.21
CA LYS A 68 9.84 -35.02 -1.68
C LYS A 68 9.42 -33.67 -2.26
N ASN A 69 10.16 -33.20 -3.27
CA ASN A 69 9.88 -31.95 -4.00
C ASN A 69 9.99 -30.67 -3.12
N THR A 70 10.86 -30.69 -2.12
CA THR A 70 11.22 -29.52 -1.31
C THR A 70 12.72 -29.30 -1.31
N ASP A 71 13.11 -28.05 -1.23
CA ASP A 71 14.50 -27.62 -1.08
C ASP A 71 14.73 -27.11 0.34
N LEU A 72 15.97 -27.23 0.82
CA LEU A 72 16.37 -26.56 2.04
C LEU A 72 16.66 -25.10 1.69
N VAL A 73 15.84 -24.20 2.20
CA VAL A 73 15.85 -22.78 1.89
C VAL A 73 16.28 -22.00 3.13
N GLU A 74 17.24 -21.11 2.95
CA GLU A 74 17.63 -20.14 3.96
C GLU A 74 16.99 -18.79 3.63
N VAL A 75 16.22 -18.26 4.59
CA VAL A 75 15.60 -16.93 4.54
C VAL A 75 16.25 -16.08 5.61
N THR A 76 17.03 -15.10 5.18
CA THR A 76 17.66 -14.10 6.06
C THR A 76 16.95 -12.77 5.90
N VAL A 77 16.61 -12.14 7.02
CA VAL A 77 16.11 -10.76 7.08
C VAL A 77 16.92 -10.01 8.11
N GLU A 78 17.48 -8.87 7.72
CA GLU A 78 18.24 -7.97 8.57
C GLU A 78 17.65 -6.57 8.51
N ASP A 79 17.54 -5.93 9.68
CA ASP A 79 16.99 -4.59 9.84
C ASP A 79 17.95 -3.66 10.61
N ASN A 80 17.71 -2.36 10.48
CA ASN A 80 18.37 -1.30 11.25
C ASN A 80 17.49 -0.80 12.42
N GLY A 81 16.57 -1.62 12.92
CA GLY A 81 15.67 -1.27 14.01
C GLY A 81 16.41 -1.11 15.36
N PRO A 82 15.68 -0.88 16.46
CA PRO A 82 16.29 -0.65 17.78
C PRO A 82 17.02 -1.87 18.37
N GLY A 83 16.88 -3.05 17.75
CA GLY A 83 17.28 -4.33 18.32
C GLY A 83 16.30 -4.83 19.39
N ILE A 84 16.54 -6.05 19.84
CA ILE A 84 15.78 -6.73 20.90
C ILE A 84 16.74 -7.07 22.04
N GLU A 85 16.33 -6.75 23.27
CA GLU A 85 17.09 -7.08 24.48
C GLU A 85 17.17 -8.59 24.70
N GLN A 86 18.22 -9.03 25.38
CA GLN A 86 18.51 -10.46 25.55
C GLN A 86 17.35 -11.24 26.18
N GLU A 87 16.70 -10.65 27.18
CA GLU A 87 15.63 -11.27 27.96
C GLU A 87 14.38 -11.53 27.12
N ASP A 88 14.14 -10.68 26.12
CA ASP A 88 12.97 -10.74 25.25
C ASP A 88 13.19 -11.57 23.99
N LEU A 89 14.44 -11.83 23.57
CA LEU A 89 14.75 -12.58 22.35
C LEU A 89 14.04 -13.94 22.30
N ALA A 90 14.20 -14.75 23.35
CA ALA A 90 13.59 -16.07 23.43
C ALA A 90 12.05 -15.97 23.42
N ARG A 91 11.51 -14.95 24.07
CA ARG A 91 10.06 -14.72 24.16
C ARG A 91 9.46 -14.30 22.81
N VAL A 92 10.12 -13.41 22.08
CA VAL A 92 9.64 -12.91 20.78
C VAL A 92 9.63 -14.00 19.71
N TYR A 93 10.68 -14.82 19.65
CA TYR A 93 10.84 -15.82 18.59
C TYR A 93 10.38 -17.23 18.96
N GLY A 94 10.21 -17.52 20.25
CA GLY A 94 10.00 -18.87 20.76
C GLY A 94 8.72 -19.06 21.60
N GLU A 95 7.99 -18.01 21.95
CA GLU A 95 6.74 -18.10 22.72
C GLU A 95 5.55 -17.67 21.86
N TYR A 96 4.49 -18.47 21.84
CA TYR A 96 3.24 -18.11 21.17
C TYR A 96 2.40 -17.19 22.05
N LEU A 97 1.71 -16.24 21.43
CA LEU A 97 0.87 -15.22 22.09
C LEU A 97 1.66 -14.25 22.98
N ALA A 98 2.99 -14.20 22.83
CA ALA A 98 3.83 -13.19 23.44
C ALA A 98 4.03 -12.03 22.45
N SER A 99 3.47 -10.86 22.75
CA SER A 99 3.69 -9.68 21.93
C SER A 99 3.52 -8.38 22.71
N SER A 100 4.39 -7.42 22.42
CA SER A 100 4.25 -6.03 22.87
C SER A 100 3.03 -5.30 22.27
N LYS A 101 2.41 -5.90 21.23
CA LYS A 101 1.28 -5.37 20.44
C LYS A 101 -0.06 -6.01 20.82
N PHE A 102 -0.07 -7.05 21.65
CA PHE A 102 -1.28 -7.78 22.00
C PHE A 102 -2.28 -6.89 22.75
N GLY A 103 -3.56 -6.93 22.35
CA GLY A 103 -4.65 -6.21 23.00
C GLY A 103 -4.62 -4.68 22.84
N LYS A 104 -3.61 -4.12 22.16
CA LYS A 104 -3.54 -2.68 21.85
C LYS A 104 -4.28 -2.43 20.55
N GLY A 105 -5.38 -1.67 20.61
CA GLY A 105 -6.18 -1.26 19.44
C GLY A 105 -5.46 -0.26 18.55
N GLN A 106 -4.30 -0.65 18.01
CA GLN A 106 -3.40 0.18 17.22
C GLN A 106 -3.25 -0.39 15.80
N CYS A 107 -3.04 0.49 14.82
CA CYS A 107 -2.78 0.09 13.43
C CYS A 107 -1.36 -0.49 13.27
N SER A 108 -1.17 -1.79 13.54
CA SER A 108 0.07 -2.52 13.29
C SER A 108 -0.10 -3.65 12.28
N ARG A 109 1.02 -4.14 11.72
CA ARG A 109 1.04 -5.29 10.79
C ARG A 109 0.82 -6.60 11.57
N GLY A 110 1.57 -6.78 12.66
CA GLY A 110 1.36 -7.85 13.64
C GLY A 110 0.21 -7.55 14.61
N GLN A 111 -0.54 -8.57 15.07
CA GLN A 111 -1.65 -8.40 16.03
C GLN A 111 -1.58 -9.36 17.23
N GLN A 112 -1.27 -10.63 17.00
CA GLN A 112 -1.49 -11.69 18.00
C GLN A 112 -0.20 -12.32 18.56
N GLY A 113 0.99 -12.01 18.01
CA GLY A 113 2.25 -12.63 18.47
C GLY A 113 2.36 -14.12 18.15
N ILE A 114 1.95 -14.52 16.94
CA ILE A 114 1.91 -15.94 16.53
C ILE A 114 2.87 -16.21 15.36
N GLY A 115 2.94 -15.30 14.38
CA GLY A 115 3.52 -15.59 13.07
C GLY A 115 5.01 -15.94 13.11
N ILE A 116 5.83 -15.15 13.79
CA ILE A 116 7.27 -15.42 13.84
C ILE A 116 7.60 -16.69 14.65
N SER A 117 6.88 -16.95 15.75
CA SER A 117 7.01 -18.17 16.54
C SER A 117 6.58 -19.42 15.75
N ALA A 118 5.59 -19.27 14.86
CA ALA A 118 5.20 -20.30 13.91
C ALA A 118 6.28 -20.58 12.86
N ALA A 119 6.96 -19.54 12.36
CA ALA A 119 8.12 -19.70 11.48
C ALA A 119 9.28 -20.44 12.16
N THR A 120 9.58 -20.09 13.41
CA THR A 120 10.58 -20.81 14.23
C THR A 120 10.20 -22.28 14.43
N THR A 121 8.91 -22.54 14.72
CA THR A 121 8.40 -23.90 14.90
C THR A 121 8.50 -24.69 13.59
N TRP A 122 8.19 -24.08 12.45
CA TRP A 122 8.34 -24.71 11.15
C TRP A 122 9.80 -25.09 10.88
N ALA A 123 10.74 -24.17 11.11
CA ALA A 123 12.18 -24.47 10.98
C ALA A 123 12.62 -25.63 11.86
N GLN A 124 12.20 -25.65 13.12
CA GLN A 124 12.51 -26.74 14.05
C GLN A 124 11.91 -28.08 13.61
N LEU A 125 10.70 -28.09 13.05
CA LEU A 125 10.05 -29.32 12.59
C LEU A 125 10.61 -29.83 11.26
N THR A 126 11.00 -28.94 10.35
CA THR A 126 11.50 -29.35 9.03
C THR A 126 13.00 -29.61 9.01
N ASN A 127 13.80 -28.87 9.78
CA ASN A 127 15.26 -28.89 9.71
C ASN A 127 15.93 -29.25 11.05
N ALA A 128 15.15 -29.61 12.08
CA ALA A 128 15.63 -29.95 13.42
C ALA A 128 16.48 -28.86 14.12
N LYS A 129 16.53 -27.66 13.55
CA LYS A 129 17.23 -26.48 14.06
C LYS A 129 16.22 -25.34 14.17
N GLY A 130 16.30 -24.57 15.26
CA GLY A 130 15.53 -23.35 15.39
C GLY A 130 16.07 -22.21 14.53
N VAL A 131 15.72 -21.00 14.91
CA VAL A 131 16.11 -19.78 14.20
C VAL A 131 17.40 -19.20 14.77
N ILE A 132 18.33 -18.77 13.91
CA ILE A 132 19.51 -18.02 14.37
C ILE A 132 19.13 -16.55 14.42
N VAL A 133 19.33 -15.92 15.57
CA VAL A 133 19.05 -14.49 15.78
C VAL A 133 20.32 -13.79 16.23
N THR A 134 20.62 -12.67 15.58
CA THR A 134 21.66 -11.73 15.99
C THR A 134 21.01 -10.39 16.26
N SER A 135 21.11 -9.89 17.50
CA SER A 135 20.48 -8.64 17.90
C SER A 135 21.45 -7.75 18.67
N LYS A 136 21.37 -6.44 18.44
CA LYS A 136 22.14 -5.42 19.15
C LYS A 136 21.27 -4.21 19.41
N THR A 137 21.15 -3.80 20.67
CA THR A 137 20.54 -2.52 21.03
C THR A 137 21.61 -1.44 21.16
N LYS A 138 21.23 -0.17 21.05
CA LYS A 138 22.16 0.98 21.14
C LYS A 138 22.98 1.01 22.44
N ARG A 139 22.49 0.36 23.50
CA ARG A 139 23.16 0.25 24.81
C ARG A 139 24.21 -0.86 24.86
N MET A 140 24.14 -1.82 23.94
CA MET A 140 25.00 -3.00 23.92
C MET A 140 26.28 -2.73 23.15
N ARG A 141 27.43 -3.05 23.76
CA ARG A 141 28.74 -2.94 23.10
C ARG A 141 28.91 -3.98 21.98
N LYS A 142 28.50 -5.22 22.24
CA LYS A 142 28.56 -6.35 21.31
C LYS A 142 27.16 -6.86 20.99
N ALA A 143 26.97 -7.41 19.80
CA ALA A 143 25.72 -8.07 19.44
C ALA A 143 25.62 -9.45 20.09
N ILE A 144 24.41 -9.87 20.44
CA ILE A 144 24.15 -11.22 20.92
C ILE A 144 23.68 -12.05 19.74
N ARG A 145 24.36 -13.17 19.51
CA ARG A 145 23.97 -14.21 18.54
C ARG A 145 23.58 -15.47 19.28
N GLY A 146 22.51 -16.13 18.86
CA GLY A 146 22.16 -17.44 19.39
C GLY A 146 21.07 -18.11 18.58
N ILE A 147 20.83 -19.38 18.88
CA ILE A 147 19.77 -20.18 18.24
C ILE A 147 18.58 -20.21 19.19
N ILE A 148 17.38 -19.93 18.66
CA ILE A 148 16.14 -19.94 19.42
C ILE A 148 15.30 -21.13 18.97
N ASN A 149 14.99 -22.00 19.92
CA ASN A 149 14.07 -23.13 19.75
C ASN A 149 12.76 -22.86 20.51
N VAL A 150 11.70 -23.53 20.10
CA VAL A 150 10.41 -23.55 20.79
C VAL A 150 10.31 -24.84 21.61
N ASP A 151 10.14 -24.72 22.92
CA ASP A 151 9.65 -25.83 23.73
C ASP A 151 8.13 -25.96 23.52
N ILE A 152 7.78 -26.89 22.63
CA ILE A 152 6.41 -27.17 22.23
C ILE A 152 5.55 -27.60 23.43
N LYS A 153 6.11 -28.25 24.46
CA LYS A 153 5.32 -28.73 25.60
C LYS A 153 4.97 -27.61 26.58
N SER A 154 5.91 -26.70 26.85
CA SER A 154 5.71 -25.63 27.84
C SER A 154 5.32 -24.28 27.23
N ASN A 155 5.31 -24.15 25.89
CA ASN A 155 5.18 -22.87 25.18
C ASN A 155 6.20 -21.84 25.67
N ARG A 156 7.49 -22.18 25.60
CA ARG A 156 8.58 -21.28 25.99
C ARG A 156 9.68 -21.28 24.94
N GLY A 157 10.24 -20.11 24.67
CA GLY A 157 11.45 -20.00 23.86
C GLY A 157 12.69 -20.39 24.65
N MET A 158 13.61 -21.11 24.00
CA MET A 158 14.90 -21.49 24.57
C MET A 158 16.02 -20.93 23.70
N LEU A 159 16.85 -20.07 24.28
CA LEU A 159 18.07 -19.56 23.66
C LEU A 159 19.23 -20.52 23.95
N ILE A 160 19.80 -21.12 22.90
CA ILE A 160 20.96 -22.01 22.96
C ILE A 160 22.13 -21.43 22.14
N ASN A 161 23.35 -21.91 22.40
CA ASN A 161 24.58 -21.50 21.72
C ASN A 161 24.73 -19.96 21.66
N LYS A 162 24.58 -19.33 22.82
CA LYS A 162 24.70 -17.88 22.96
C LYS A 162 26.16 -17.46 22.83
N GLU A 163 26.40 -16.51 21.95
CA GLU A 163 27.71 -15.89 21.71
C GLU A 163 27.58 -14.36 21.65
N MET A 164 28.65 -13.65 22.01
CA MET A 164 28.75 -12.19 21.85
C MET A 164 29.70 -11.89 20.70
N ILE A 165 29.19 -11.29 19.64
CA ILE A 165 29.94 -10.99 18.41
C ILE A 165 30.11 -9.49 18.22
N ASP A 166 31.24 -9.10 17.62
CA ASP A 166 31.42 -7.72 17.17
C ASP A 166 30.65 -7.53 15.85
N TRP A 167 29.71 -6.59 15.85
CA TRP A 167 28.85 -6.30 14.70
C TRP A 167 28.98 -4.83 14.34
N ASN A 168 29.22 -4.56 13.04
CA ASN A 168 29.54 -3.23 12.50
C ASN A 168 28.37 -2.24 12.50
N LYS A 169 27.20 -2.63 13.02
CA LYS A 169 26.03 -1.75 13.18
C LYS A 169 25.88 -1.30 14.62
N ASP A 170 25.37 -0.10 14.85
CA ASP A 170 25.10 0.41 16.20
C ASP A 170 23.92 -0.29 16.87
N HIS A 171 22.88 -0.56 16.09
CA HIS A 171 21.69 -1.29 16.49
C HIS A 171 21.07 -2.02 15.29
N GLY A 172 20.26 -3.02 15.57
CA GLY A 172 19.54 -3.77 14.56
C GLY A 172 19.24 -5.18 14.99
N ASN A 173 18.57 -5.90 14.11
CA ASN A 173 18.26 -7.30 14.31
C ASN A 173 18.40 -8.07 12.99
N ARG A 174 18.98 -9.26 13.05
CA ARG A 174 19.18 -10.17 11.93
C ARG A 174 18.65 -11.54 12.31
N VAL A 175 17.79 -12.08 11.46
CA VAL A 175 17.14 -13.37 11.65
C VAL A 175 17.40 -14.27 10.46
N GLU A 176 17.82 -15.51 10.71
CA GLU A 176 18.11 -16.51 9.70
C GLU A 176 17.26 -17.76 9.97
N PHE A 177 16.36 -18.06 9.04
CA PHE A 177 15.50 -19.25 9.06
C PHE A 177 16.01 -20.25 8.03
N THR A 178 16.31 -21.46 8.45
CA THR A 178 16.60 -22.57 7.54
C THR A 178 15.42 -23.55 7.57
N ILE A 179 14.64 -23.58 6.49
CA ILE A 179 13.35 -24.28 6.41
C ILE A 179 13.26 -25.15 5.16
N ASP A 180 12.50 -26.23 5.22
CA ASP A 180 12.09 -26.92 3.99
C ASP A 180 11.00 -26.10 3.29
N GLY A 181 11.21 -25.82 2.01
CA GLY A 181 10.34 -24.94 1.25
C GLY A 181 10.47 -25.10 -0.25
N ARG A 182 9.61 -24.38 -0.98
CA ARG A 182 9.73 -24.23 -2.44
C ARG A 182 9.74 -22.76 -2.78
N ILE A 183 10.79 -22.31 -3.44
CA ILE A 183 10.90 -20.91 -3.86
C ILE A 183 10.04 -20.70 -5.11
N GLN A 184 9.09 -19.78 -5.03
CA GLN A 184 8.32 -19.29 -6.16
C GLN A 184 8.60 -17.80 -6.34
N LEU A 185 9.26 -17.42 -7.44
CA LEU A 185 9.62 -16.02 -7.70
C LEU A 185 8.43 -15.22 -8.25
N ASN A 186 7.79 -15.75 -9.30
CA ASN A 186 6.75 -15.08 -10.07
C ASN A 186 5.33 -15.58 -9.74
N GLY A 187 4.34 -14.81 -10.19
CA GLY A 187 2.92 -15.12 -10.01
C GLY A 187 2.35 -14.58 -8.69
N GLU A 188 1.10 -14.95 -8.40
CA GLU A 188 0.34 -14.35 -7.31
C GLU A 188 0.93 -14.64 -5.92
N GLY A 189 1.38 -15.88 -5.70
CA GLY A 189 2.11 -16.31 -4.49
C GLY A 189 3.62 -16.15 -4.60
N GLY A 190 4.11 -15.38 -5.58
CA GLY A 190 5.53 -15.16 -5.80
C GLY A 190 6.17 -14.20 -4.81
N LEU A 191 7.45 -14.42 -4.51
CA LEU A 191 8.25 -13.54 -3.65
C LEU A 191 8.38 -12.13 -4.24
N LEU A 192 8.54 -11.99 -5.56
CA LEU A 192 8.66 -10.67 -6.20
C LEU A 192 7.38 -9.86 -6.04
N THR A 193 6.20 -10.47 -6.20
CA THR A 193 4.92 -9.79 -5.99
C THR A 193 4.78 -9.27 -4.55
N TYR A 194 5.29 -10.01 -3.57
CA TYR A 194 5.31 -9.57 -2.17
C TYR A 194 6.24 -8.36 -2.00
N LEU A 195 7.48 -8.45 -2.48
CA LEU A 195 8.48 -7.38 -2.36
C LEU A 195 8.04 -6.10 -3.10
N GLU A 196 7.46 -6.22 -4.31
CA GLU A 196 6.83 -5.12 -5.05
C GLU A 196 5.68 -4.48 -4.24
N GLY A 197 4.83 -5.31 -3.61
CA GLY A 197 3.74 -4.84 -2.78
C GLY A 197 4.22 -4.12 -1.52
N THR A 198 5.25 -4.65 -0.86
CA THR A 198 5.83 -4.08 0.35
C THR A 198 6.56 -2.77 0.04
N THR A 199 7.30 -2.70 -1.06
CA THR A 199 7.90 -1.43 -1.51
C THR A 199 6.83 -0.40 -1.85
N LEU A 200 5.76 -0.78 -2.57
CA LEU A 200 4.67 0.14 -2.92
C LEU A 200 4.07 0.86 -1.71
N LEU A 201 3.80 0.13 -0.62
CA LEU A 201 3.13 0.65 0.58
C LEU A 201 4.05 1.38 1.56
N ASN A 202 5.35 1.17 1.44
CA ASN A 202 6.35 1.70 2.38
C ASN A 202 7.34 2.59 1.60
N PRO A 203 6.94 3.83 1.24
CA PRO A 203 7.78 4.77 0.50
C PRO A 203 9.04 5.18 1.26
N HIS A 204 9.01 5.13 2.59
CA HIS A 204 10.09 5.50 3.50
C HIS A 204 11.12 4.38 3.74
N MET A 205 10.87 3.19 3.21
CA MET A 205 11.75 2.03 3.37
C MET A 205 12.76 1.95 2.21
N THR A 206 14.03 1.73 2.56
CA THR A 206 15.03 1.19 1.62
C THR A 206 15.06 -0.33 1.76
N LEU A 207 14.88 -1.03 0.64
CA LEU A 207 14.86 -2.49 0.60
C LEU A 207 15.99 -2.99 -0.30
N ARG A 208 16.90 -3.78 0.27
CA ARG A 208 17.92 -4.52 -0.48
C ARG A 208 17.54 -5.98 -0.46
N TYR A 209 17.50 -6.65 -1.60
CA TYR A 209 17.20 -8.06 -1.63
C TYR A 209 18.04 -8.83 -2.64
N LYS A 210 18.43 -10.04 -2.24
CA LYS A 210 19.08 -11.03 -3.10
C LYS A 210 18.26 -12.31 -3.10
N LEU A 211 17.81 -12.74 -4.28
CA LEU A 211 17.02 -13.96 -4.44
C LEU A 211 17.81 -14.97 -5.26
N LEU A 212 18.09 -16.13 -4.67
CA LEU A 212 18.89 -17.19 -5.27
C LEU A 212 20.26 -16.67 -5.74
N GLU A 213 20.64 -16.99 -6.97
CA GLU A 213 21.89 -16.59 -7.62
C GLU A 213 21.78 -15.24 -8.34
N ALA A 214 20.62 -14.56 -8.27
CA ALA A 214 20.45 -13.27 -8.92
C ALA A 214 21.29 -12.18 -8.22
N ASP A 215 21.56 -11.11 -8.97
CA ASP A 215 22.21 -9.92 -8.44
C ASP A 215 21.35 -9.25 -7.37
N GLU A 216 22.03 -8.53 -6.47
CA GLU A 216 21.34 -7.75 -5.45
C GLU A 216 20.55 -6.61 -6.11
N VAL A 217 19.28 -6.50 -5.75
CA VAL A 217 18.40 -5.41 -6.18
C VAL A 217 18.18 -4.47 -5.02
N VAL A 218 18.33 -3.17 -5.30
CA VAL A 218 18.16 -2.10 -4.33
C VAL A 218 16.98 -1.24 -4.73
N ALA A 219 15.96 -1.22 -3.88
CA ALA A 219 14.84 -0.28 -3.96
C ALA A 219 15.05 0.83 -2.92
N GLU A 220 15.62 1.95 -3.35
CA GLU A 220 15.83 3.12 -2.48
C GLU A 220 14.51 3.77 -2.07
N ARG A 221 14.46 4.33 -0.86
CA ARG A 221 13.30 5.07 -0.35
C ARG A 221 13.04 6.33 -1.17
N VAL A 222 11.77 6.74 -1.24
CA VAL A 222 11.31 7.93 -1.97
C VAL A 222 10.85 9.07 -1.05
N THR A 223 10.79 8.81 0.26
CA THR A 223 10.51 9.82 1.28
C THR A 223 11.43 9.59 2.47
N GLN A 224 11.77 10.68 3.16
CA GLN A 224 12.53 10.68 4.41
C GLN A 224 11.62 10.88 5.64
N GLU A 225 10.30 10.91 5.44
CA GLU A 225 9.34 11.07 6.52
C GLU A 225 8.87 9.70 7.03
N THR A 226 9.08 9.43 8.31
CA THR A 226 8.54 8.22 8.97
C THR A 226 7.04 8.41 9.24
N PRO A 227 6.17 7.45 8.88
CA PRO A 227 4.75 7.52 9.18
C PRO A 227 4.48 7.61 10.70
N LEU A 228 3.67 8.58 11.12
CA LEU A 228 3.27 8.72 12.51
C LEU A 228 2.24 7.64 12.89
N ILE A 229 2.64 6.64 13.67
CA ILE A 229 1.73 5.61 14.16
C ILE A 229 0.79 6.22 15.22
N PRO A 230 -0.54 6.20 15.02
CA PRO A 230 -1.49 6.70 16.00
C PRO A 230 -1.42 5.95 17.33
N ALA A 231 -1.74 6.62 18.43
CA ALA A 231 -1.83 5.95 19.73
C ALA A 231 -2.91 4.84 19.73
N PRO A 232 -2.76 3.79 20.56
CA PRO A 232 -3.78 2.76 20.72
C PRO A 232 -5.14 3.38 21.07
N ALA A 233 -6.19 2.91 20.42
CA ALA A 233 -7.56 3.31 20.70
C ALA A 233 -8.30 2.23 21.49
N ASP A 234 -9.09 2.68 22.46
CA ASP A 234 -9.98 1.80 23.20
C ASP A 234 -11.09 1.28 22.29
N PRO A 235 -11.52 0.02 22.49
CA PRO A 235 -12.60 -0.58 21.70
C PRO A 235 -13.92 0.16 21.93
N HIS A 236 -14.80 0.12 20.94
CA HIS A 236 -16.17 0.61 21.09
C HIS A 236 -17.06 -0.51 21.66
N PRO A 237 -18.00 -0.23 22.58
CA PRO A 237 -18.78 -1.28 23.25
C PRO A 237 -19.55 -2.19 22.29
N HIS A 238 -20.04 -1.63 21.18
CA HIS A 238 -20.78 -2.37 20.16
C HIS A 238 -19.94 -3.39 19.37
N THR A 239 -18.61 -3.34 19.49
CA THR A 239 -17.71 -4.24 18.76
C THR A 239 -17.45 -5.57 19.48
N MET A 240 -17.74 -5.65 20.78
CA MET A 240 -17.50 -6.85 21.60
C MET A 240 -18.72 -7.76 21.62
N LYS A 241 -18.47 -9.07 21.78
CA LYS A 241 -19.50 -10.05 22.16
C LYS A 241 -19.69 -10.07 23.69
N LEU A 242 -20.79 -10.63 24.17
CA LEU A 242 -21.09 -10.71 25.61
C LEU A 242 -19.96 -11.34 26.43
N GLY A 243 -19.40 -12.48 25.97
CA GLY A 243 -18.29 -13.14 26.66
C GLY A 243 -17.03 -12.28 26.69
N GLU A 244 -16.68 -11.65 25.57
CA GLU A 244 -15.55 -10.73 25.47
C GLU A 244 -15.73 -9.52 26.41
N PHE A 245 -16.94 -8.97 26.47
CA PHE A 245 -17.31 -7.87 27.36
C PHE A 245 -17.11 -8.24 28.83
N MET A 246 -17.49 -9.46 29.24
CA MET A 246 -17.26 -9.97 30.59
C MET A 246 -15.78 -10.23 30.87
N THR A 247 -15.07 -10.92 29.98
CA THR A 247 -13.61 -11.15 30.14
C THR A 247 -12.85 -9.82 30.21
N HIS A 248 -13.24 -8.83 29.40
CA HIS A 248 -12.68 -7.50 29.44
C HIS A 248 -12.92 -6.82 30.79
N ALA A 249 -14.10 -7.00 31.42
CA ALA A 249 -14.34 -6.50 32.77
C ALA A 249 -13.37 -7.10 33.78
N HIS A 250 -13.13 -8.41 33.73
CA HIS A 250 -12.23 -9.10 34.67
C HIS A 250 -10.78 -8.59 34.60
N LEU A 251 -10.32 -8.09 33.44
CA LEU A 251 -8.97 -7.52 33.29
C LEU A 251 -8.75 -6.24 34.11
N PHE A 252 -9.81 -5.49 34.43
CA PHE A 252 -9.72 -4.23 35.17
C PHE A 252 -9.83 -4.41 36.69
N GLY A 253 -9.99 -5.65 37.17
CA GLY A 253 -10.01 -5.98 38.59
C GLY A 253 -11.16 -5.33 39.36
N ASN A 254 -10.88 -4.81 40.55
CA ASN A 254 -11.88 -4.30 41.49
C ASN A 254 -12.18 -2.81 41.27
N ILE A 255 -12.77 -2.47 40.12
CA ILE A 255 -13.32 -1.13 39.86
C ILE A 255 -14.85 -1.16 39.78
N LYS A 256 -15.50 0.01 39.87
CA LYS A 256 -16.96 0.12 39.68
C LYS A 256 -17.32 -0.08 38.20
N LEU A 257 -18.49 -0.66 37.92
CA LEU A 257 -18.98 -0.87 36.55
C LEU A 257 -19.04 0.45 35.75
N SER A 258 -19.54 1.52 36.36
CA SER A 258 -19.57 2.86 35.74
C SER A 258 -18.18 3.42 35.40
N LYS A 259 -17.20 3.21 36.27
CA LYS A 259 -15.81 3.65 36.05
C LYS A 259 -15.18 2.85 34.92
N TRP A 260 -15.37 1.52 34.94
CA TRP A 260 -14.89 0.63 33.90
C TRP A 260 -15.46 0.97 32.52
N LEU A 261 -16.77 1.21 32.44
CA LEU A 261 -17.42 1.55 31.17
C LEU A 261 -16.82 2.80 30.52
N ARG A 262 -16.32 3.76 31.32
CA ARG A 262 -15.65 4.97 30.81
C ARG A 262 -14.19 4.77 30.44
N THR A 263 -13.46 4.00 31.24
CA THR A 263 -12.02 3.82 31.06
C THR A 263 -11.68 2.71 30.08
N GLY A 264 -12.55 1.72 29.94
CA GLY A 264 -12.33 0.55 29.09
C GLY A 264 -12.89 0.69 27.68
N PHE A 265 -13.71 1.71 27.40
CA PHE A 265 -14.37 1.86 26.12
C PHE A 265 -14.32 3.29 25.59
N SER A 266 -14.12 3.39 24.27
CA SER A 266 -14.20 4.65 23.55
C SER A 266 -15.64 5.18 23.53
N ARG A 267 -15.78 6.51 23.69
CA ARG A 267 -17.04 7.29 23.60
C ARG A 267 -18.12 6.96 24.64
N VAL A 268 -17.74 6.42 25.79
CA VAL A 268 -18.67 6.27 26.92
C VAL A 268 -18.51 7.44 27.89
N SER A 269 -19.58 8.23 28.04
CA SER A 269 -19.62 9.43 28.89
C SER A 269 -20.71 9.33 29.98
N ASP A 270 -20.80 10.33 30.87
CA ASP A 270 -21.91 10.46 31.82
C ASP A 270 -23.28 10.40 31.13
N ALA A 271 -23.41 11.08 29.99
CA ALA A 271 -24.64 11.10 29.21
C ALA A 271 -25.00 9.69 28.72
N SER A 272 -24.01 8.95 28.23
CA SER A 272 -24.18 7.55 27.78
C SER A 272 -24.62 6.65 28.93
N LEU A 273 -24.04 6.80 30.13
CA LEU A 273 -24.46 6.02 31.30
C LEU A 273 -25.92 6.32 31.69
N ASN A 274 -26.34 7.59 31.61
CA ASN A 274 -27.73 7.96 31.87
C ASN A 274 -28.67 7.31 30.84
N GLU A 275 -28.30 7.24 29.57
CA GLU A 275 -29.06 6.52 28.55
C GLU A 275 -29.12 5.01 28.80
N PHE A 276 -28.02 4.40 29.23
CA PHE A 276 -28.02 2.98 29.62
C PHE A 276 -29.04 2.73 30.74
N THR A 277 -29.17 3.65 31.70
CA THR A 277 -30.18 3.53 32.76
C THR A 277 -31.61 3.66 32.26
N LYS A 278 -31.85 4.52 31.26
CA LYS A 278 -33.16 4.62 30.58
C LYS A 278 -33.48 3.33 29.80
N ASN A 279 -32.48 2.69 29.23
CA ASN A 279 -32.60 1.47 28.42
C ASN A 279 -32.58 0.17 29.24
N GLY A 280 -32.75 0.25 30.57
CA GLY A 280 -33.01 -0.90 31.43
C GLY A 280 -31.87 -1.29 32.38
N LEU A 281 -30.76 -0.54 32.43
CA LEU A 281 -29.70 -0.77 33.40
C LEU A 281 -30.05 -0.14 34.77
N LYS A 282 -30.09 -0.94 35.84
CA LYS A 282 -30.35 -0.42 37.18
C LYS A 282 -29.17 0.41 37.67
N LYS A 283 -29.43 1.62 38.23
CA LYS A 283 -28.39 2.50 38.80
C LYS A 283 -27.53 1.79 39.86
N ASN A 284 -28.13 0.95 40.70
CA ASN A 284 -27.40 0.20 41.72
C ASN A 284 -26.29 -0.70 41.13
N VAL A 285 -26.49 -1.23 39.92
CA VAL A 285 -25.51 -2.10 39.24
C VAL A 285 -24.33 -1.29 38.70
N LEU A 286 -24.55 -0.02 38.34
CA LEU A 286 -23.47 0.88 37.89
C LEU A 286 -22.47 1.24 39.01
N ASP A 287 -22.93 1.23 40.26
CA ASP A 287 -22.12 1.52 41.45
C ASP A 287 -21.50 0.27 42.09
N GLN A 288 -21.90 -0.92 41.66
CA GLN A 288 -21.30 -2.17 42.11
C GLN A 288 -19.87 -2.32 41.57
N SER A 289 -19.05 -3.01 42.36
CA SER A 289 -17.73 -3.48 41.93
C SER A 289 -17.90 -4.61 40.91
N LEU A 290 -17.09 -4.62 39.85
CA LEU A 290 -17.08 -5.64 38.80
C LEU A 290 -17.01 -7.08 39.33
N GLN A 291 -16.36 -7.32 40.48
CA GLN A 291 -16.25 -8.66 41.08
C GLN A 291 -17.57 -9.15 41.70
N LYS A 292 -18.49 -8.23 42.02
CA LYS A 292 -19.78 -8.53 42.63
C LYS A 292 -20.93 -8.55 41.61
N VAL A 293 -20.67 -8.09 40.38
CA VAL A 293 -21.66 -8.09 39.30
C VAL A 293 -21.84 -9.51 38.81
N THR A 294 -23.09 -9.99 38.82
CA THR A 294 -23.46 -11.33 38.35
C THR A 294 -23.49 -11.39 36.82
N GLU A 295 -23.38 -12.60 36.24
CA GLU A 295 -23.44 -12.79 34.78
C GLU A 295 -24.74 -12.27 34.16
N ASP A 296 -25.87 -12.42 34.88
CA ASP A 296 -27.17 -11.89 34.47
C ASP A 296 -27.21 -10.36 34.46
N GLU A 297 -26.54 -9.72 35.41
CA GLU A 297 -26.38 -8.26 35.45
C GLU A 297 -25.48 -7.79 34.30
N PHE A 298 -24.40 -8.49 34.00
CA PHE A 298 -23.57 -8.22 32.81
C PHE A 298 -24.37 -8.37 31.52
N LYS A 299 -25.20 -9.40 31.39
CA LYS A 299 -26.07 -9.61 30.22
C LYS A 299 -27.09 -8.47 30.06
N LYS A 300 -27.70 -8.01 31.17
CA LYS A 300 -28.60 -6.86 31.18
C LYS A 300 -27.87 -5.56 30.80
N ALA A 301 -26.68 -5.34 31.34
CA ALA A 301 -25.84 -4.18 30.99
C ALA A 301 -25.47 -4.20 29.49
N TYR A 302 -25.02 -5.34 28.99
CA TYR A 302 -24.68 -5.52 27.57
C TYR A 302 -25.90 -5.28 26.66
N SER A 303 -27.07 -5.83 27.01
CA SER A 303 -28.31 -5.59 26.25
C SER A 303 -28.74 -4.11 26.29
N ALA A 304 -28.56 -3.41 27.40
CA ALA A 304 -28.85 -1.98 27.49
C ALA A 304 -27.90 -1.16 26.62
N ILE A 305 -26.61 -1.50 26.62
CA ILE A 305 -25.59 -0.84 25.78
C ILE A 305 -25.91 -1.02 24.30
N GLN A 306 -26.22 -2.25 23.86
CA GLN A 306 -26.53 -2.55 22.45
C GLN A 306 -27.81 -1.88 21.93
N LYS A 307 -28.72 -1.49 22.83
CA LYS A 307 -29.94 -0.71 22.48
C LYS A 307 -29.70 0.79 22.43
N THR A 308 -28.53 1.25 22.87
CA THR A 308 -28.24 2.68 23.03
C THR A 308 -27.39 3.17 21.86
N ASP A 309 -27.87 4.21 21.18
CA ASP A 309 -27.14 4.84 20.08
C ASP A 309 -25.96 5.68 20.61
N LEU A 310 -24.79 5.05 20.69
CA LEU A 310 -23.57 5.72 21.11
C LEU A 310 -22.93 6.52 19.98
N MET A 311 -22.23 7.58 20.35
CA MET A 311 -21.42 8.35 19.41
C MET A 311 -20.36 7.46 18.76
N ALA A 312 -20.20 7.61 17.45
CA ALA A 312 -19.25 6.84 16.67
C ALA A 312 -17.79 7.01 17.19
N PRO A 313 -16.97 5.96 17.10
CA PRO A 313 -15.57 6.01 17.54
C PRO A 313 -14.76 7.06 16.79
N SER A 314 -13.64 7.45 17.39
CA SER A 314 -12.73 8.43 16.78
C SER A 314 -12.11 7.86 15.50
N THR A 315 -12.05 8.68 14.46
CA THR A 315 -11.34 8.40 13.21
C THR A 315 -9.85 8.77 13.27
N LYS A 316 -9.33 9.20 14.43
CA LYS A 316 -7.91 9.57 14.57
C LYS A 316 -6.96 8.39 14.74
N SER A 317 -7.49 7.19 14.99
CA SER A 317 -6.70 5.98 15.26
C SER A 317 -6.27 5.22 14.01
N VAL A 318 -6.67 5.69 12.82
CA VAL A 318 -6.27 5.13 11.52
C VAL A 318 -5.10 5.89 10.93
N LEU A 319 -4.28 5.18 10.18
CA LEU A 319 -3.15 5.72 9.43
C LEU A 319 -3.49 5.71 7.93
N THR A 320 -2.92 6.66 7.19
CA THR A 320 -3.02 6.73 5.73
C THR A 320 -1.63 6.73 5.13
N ILE A 321 -1.45 6.06 3.98
CA ILE A 321 -0.20 6.18 3.22
C ILE A 321 -0.15 7.57 2.56
N GLY A 322 -1.30 8.04 2.07
CA GLY A 322 -1.44 9.33 1.42
C GLY A 322 -1.23 9.26 -0.08
N GLU A 323 -1.92 10.14 -0.80
CA GLU A 323 -1.94 10.15 -2.26
C GLU A 323 -0.56 10.46 -2.86
N GLU A 324 0.18 11.40 -2.27
CA GLU A 324 1.50 11.80 -2.74
C GLU A 324 2.54 10.70 -2.56
N ALA A 325 2.59 10.09 -1.37
CA ALA A 325 3.57 9.06 -1.05
C ALA A 325 3.34 7.81 -1.92
N LEU A 326 2.07 7.41 -2.10
CA LEU A 326 1.73 6.29 -2.98
C LEU A 326 2.03 6.60 -4.46
N ALA A 327 1.80 7.83 -4.92
CA ALA A 327 2.17 8.24 -6.28
C ALA A 327 3.69 8.21 -6.52
N LYS A 328 4.50 8.64 -5.55
CA LYS A 328 5.97 8.52 -5.60
C LYS A 328 6.41 7.05 -5.65
N SER A 329 5.81 6.19 -4.82
CA SER A 329 6.08 4.75 -4.83
C SER A 329 5.75 4.07 -6.16
N ILE A 330 4.62 4.43 -6.79
CA ILE A 330 4.22 3.86 -8.09
C ILE A 330 5.25 4.20 -9.18
N ARG A 331 5.74 5.45 -9.21
CA ARG A 331 6.76 5.88 -10.17
C ARG A 331 8.10 5.17 -9.97
N ARG A 332 8.44 4.77 -8.73
CA ARG A 332 9.63 3.96 -8.45
C ARG A 332 9.54 2.57 -9.08
N LEU A 333 8.34 1.98 -9.18
CA LEU A 333 8.17 0.63 -9.74
C LEU A 333 8.32 0.58 -11.27
N GLY A 334 8.15 1.70 -11.97
CA GLY A 334 8.34 1.78 -13.41
C GLY A 334 7.60 2.95 -14.05
N GLU A 335 7.81 3.11 -15.36
CA GLU A 335 7.14 4.15 -16.13
C GLU A 335 5.65 3.85 -16.31
N VAL A 336 4.84 4.83 -15.92
CA VAL A 336 3.38 4.77 -15.98
C VAL A 336 2.85 5.73 -17.04
N ASP A 337 1.91 5.23 -17.81
CA ASP A 337 1.12 5.99 -18.77
C ASP A 337 -0.06 6.69 -18.08
N PHE A 338 -0.71 5.97 -17.16
CA PHE A 338 -1.77 6.49 -16.32
C PHE A 338 -1.55 6.07 -14.87
N PHE A 339 -1.74 7.01 -13.94
CA PHE A 339 -1.89 6.68 -12.54
C PHE A 339 -2.95 7.61 -11.91
N SER A 340 -3.72 7.05 -10.98
CA SER A 340 -4.67 7.78 -10.15
C SER A 340 -4.68 7.17 -8.78
N VAL A 341 -4.48 7.97 -7.75
CA VAL A 341 -4.64 7.59 -6.35
C VAL A 341 -5.84 8.32 -5.77
N VAL A 342 -6.63 7.63 -4.96
CA VAL A 342 -7.78 8.18 -4.24
C VAL A 342 -7.69 7.72 -2.80
N THR A 343 -7.52 8.65 -1.88
CA THR A 343 -7.60 8.40 -0.44
C THR A 343 -8.94 8.93 0.09
N ARG A 344 -9.80 8.03 0.58
CA ARG A 344 -11.08 8.41 1.19
C ARG A 344 -10.86 8.94 2.60
N LYS A 345 -11.76 9.83 3.04
CA LYS A 345 -11.80 10.24 4.45
C LYS A 345 -12.10 9.02 5.33
N PRO A 346 -11.48 8.90 6.51
CA PRO A 346 -11.83 7.87 7.47
C PRO A 346 -13.33 7.77 7.73
N ARG A 347 -13.87 6.56 7.69
CA ARG A 347 -15.27 6.26 7.97
C ARG A 347 -15.38 5.14 9.00
N ILE A 348 -16.48 5.11 9.72
CA ILE A 348 -16.80 4.00 10.61
C ILE A 348 -17.56 2.93 9.82
N CYS A 349 -17.06 1.70 9.88
CA CYS A 349 -17.69 0.49 9.35
C CYS A 349 -17.77 -0.55 10.47
N ASP A 350 -18.94 -1.10 10.77
CA ASP A 350 -19.16 -2.04 11.89
C ASP A 350 -18.62 -1.50 13.23
N PHE A 351 -18.83 -0.21 13.52
CA PHE A 351 -18.28 0.48 14.70
C PHE A 351 -16.74 0.47 14.80
N LYS A 352 -16.04 0.33 13.67
CA LYS A 352 -14.58 0.37 13.59
C LYS A 352 -14.14 1.47 12.62
N PRO A 353 -13.13 2.28 12.97
CA PRO A 353 -12.60 3.26 12.04
C PRO A 353 -11.82 2.56 10.93
N VAL A 354 -12.12 2.92 9.68
CA VAL A 354 -11.53 2.35 8.47
C VAL A 354 -11.17 3.48 7.52
N VAL A 355 -10.00 3.37 6.88
CA VAL A 355 -9.64 4.16 5.70
C VAL A 355 -9.44 3.20 4.53
N VAL A 356 -9.90 3.64 3.36
CA VAL A 356 -9.70 2.96 2.08
C VAL A 356 -8.90 3.86 1.16
N GLU A 357 -7.83 3.31 0.59
CA GLU A 357 -7.01 3.96 -0.44
C GLU A 357 -7.02 3.09 -1.69
N VAL A 358 -7.27 3.70 -2.85
CA VAL A 358 -7.32 3.01 -4.14
C VAL A 358 -6.35 3.68 -5.09
N ALA A 359 -5.43 2.90 -5.64
CA ALA A 359 -4.56 3.30 -6.74
C ALA A 359 -4.85 2.46 -7.99
N ILE A 360 -5.01 3.14 -9.12
CA ILE A 360 -5.12 2.51 -10.45
C ILE A 360 -3.94 3.01 -11.27
N ALA A 361 -3.19 2.08 -11.86
CA ALA A 361 -2.05 2.40 -12.72
C ALA A 361 -2.02 1.55 -14.00
N ARG A 362 -1.52 2.11 -15.09
CA ARG A 362 -1.14 1.40 -16.33
C ARG A 362 0.33 1.65 -16.61
N PHE A 363 1.13 0.59 -16.64
CA PHE A 363 2.58 0.64 -16.88
C PHE A 363 2.87 0.50 -18.37
N ILE A 364 3.83 1.29 -18.90
CA ILE A 364 4.20 1.28 -20.32
C ILE A 364 4.88 -0.05 -20.70
N GLN A 365 5.82 -0.51 -19.87
CA GLN A 365 6.63 -1.71 -20.16
C GLN A 365 5.87 -3.04 -20.05
N ARG A 366 4.64 -3.05 -19.51
CA ARG A 366 3.79 -4.26 -19.47
C ARG A 366 2.98 -4.46 -20.76
N GLN A 367 3.42 -3.87 -21.87
CA GLN A 367 2.87 -4.14 -23.20
C GLN A 367 3.29 -5.50 -23.80
N SER A 368 4.03 -6.34 -23.08
CA SER A 368 4.37 -7.73 -23.47
C SER A 368 3.21 -8.71 -23.28
N GLY A 369 2.03 -8.29 -23.73
CA GLY A 369 0.76 -9.00 -23.79
C GLY A 369 -0.26 -8.07 -24.44
N GLU A 370 -0.35 -8.08 -25.77
CA GLU A 370 -1.29 -7.28 -26.56
C GLU A 370 -2.77 -7.61 -26.28
N ASP A 371 -3.04 -8.62 -25.44
CA ASP A 371 -4.39 -9.01 -25.10
C ASP A 371 -4.98 -8.13 -23.99
N SER A 372 -5.73 -7.12 -24.44
CA SER A 372 -6.66 -6.32 -23.62
C SER A 372 -7.74 -7.15 -22.86
N ASP A 373 -7.70 -8.47 -22.97
CA ASP A 373 -8.68 -9.43 -22.45
C ASP A 373 -8.22 -10.13 -21.15
N GLU A 374 -7.00 -9.87 -20.67
CA GLU A 374 -6.56 -10.36 -19.36
C GLU A 374 -7.28 -9.65 -18.20
N PRO A 375 -7.58 -10.35 -17.09
CA PRO A 375 -8.14 -9.71 -15.90
C PRO A 375 -7.14 -8.71 -15.32
N VAL A 376 -7.66 -7.59 -14.80
CA VAL A 376 -6.81 -6.58 -14.13
C VAL A 376 -6.00 -7.20 -13.00
N ARG A 377 -4.74 -6.79 -12.86
CA ARG A 377 -3.89 -7.27 -11.76
C ARG A 377 -4.33 -6.61 -10.45
N LEU A 378 -5.00 -7.38 -9.61
CA LEU A 378 -5.46 -6.94 -8.29
C LEU A 378 -4.38 -7.16 -7.21
N LEU A 379 -3.90 -6.06 -6.63
CA LEU A 379 -3.07 -6.01 -5.43
C LEU A 379 -3.94 -5.57 -4.24
N ARG A 380 -3.98 -6.40 -3.21
CA ARG A 380 -4.80 -6.18 -2.00
C ARG A 380 -3.89 -5.94 -0.81
N PHE A 381 -4.26 -4.98 0.02
CA PHE A 381 -3.48 -4.62 1.19
C PHE A 381 -4.37 -4.42 2.42
N ALA A 382 -3.86 -4.86 3.57
CA ALA A 382 -4.45 -4.61 4.88
C ALA A 382 -3.38 -4.07 5.83
N ASN A 383 -3.60 -2.92 6.47
CA ASN A 383 -2.63 -2.30 7.39
C ASN A 383 -1.19 -2.25 6.84
N ARG A 384 -1.02 -1.91 5.55
CA ARG A 384 0.28 -1.86 4.85
C ARG A 384 0.98 -3.23 4.73
N VAL A 385 0.22 -4.31 4.73
CA VAL A 385 0.68 -5.68 4.45
C VAL A 385 0.03 -6.20 3.16
N PRO A 386 0.79 -6.70 2.19
CA PRO A 386 0.27 -7.37 1.01
C PRO A 386 -0.48 -8.67 1.34
N LEU A 387 -1.65 -8.85 0.71
CA LEU A 387 -2.48 -10.06 0.81
C LEU A 387 -2.42 -10.83 -0.51
N GLN A 388 -1.74 -11.98 -0.52
CA GLN A 388 -1.46 -12.71 -1.76
C GLN A 388 -2.44 -13.85 -2.01
N PHE A 389 -2.93 -14.51 -0.96
CA PHE A 389 -3.76 -15.71 -1.07
C PHE A 389 -5.26 -15.45 -0.85
N ASP A 390 -6.10 -16.40 -1.27
CA ASP A 390 -7.56 -16.42 -1.04
C ASP A 390 -8.28 -15.14 -1.49
N LYS A 391 -7.99 -14.71 -2.73
CA LYS A 391 -8.55 -13.49 -3.33
C LYS A 391 -10.08 -13.56 -3.48
N GLY A 392 -10.63 -14.71 -3.88
CA GLY A 392 -12.06 -14.84 -4.21
C GLY A 392 -13.00 -14.54 -3.04
N ASN A 393 -12.57 -14.82 -1.81
CA ASN A 393 -13.40 -14.62 -0.61
C ASN A 393 -13.22 -13.25 0.06
N CYS A 394 -12.32 -12.41 -0.45
CA CYS A 394 -11.94 -11.15 0.17
C CYS A 394 -12.95 -10.03 -0.10
N ALA A 395 -13.21 -9.20 0.91
CA ALA A 395 -14.08 -8.02 0.78
C ALA A 395 -13.67 -7.08 -0.37
N ILE A 396 -12.36 -6.90 -0.60
CA ILE A 396 -11.82 -6.06 -1.69
C ILE A 396 -12.24 -6.59 -3.06
N THR A 397 -12.12 -7.89 -3.28
CA THR A 397 -12.45 -8.53 -4.57
C THR A 397 -13.95 -8.43 -4.83
N LYS A 398 -14.76 -8.74 -3.82
CA LYS A 398 -16.23 -8.57 -3.89
C LYS A 398 -16.63 -7.13 -4.21
N ALA A 399 -15.95 -6.15 -3.61
CA ALA A 399 -16.21 -4.74 -3.89
C ALA A 399 -15.88 -4.38 -5.34
N ILE A 400 -14.78 -4.86 -5.91
CA ILE A 400 -14.43 -4.66 -7.33
C ILE A 400 -15.47 -5.28 -8.25
N GLU A 401 -15.86 -6.52 -7.99
CA GLU A 401 -16.87 -7.24 -8.79
C GLU A 401 -18.23 -6.52 -8.78
N SER A 402 -18.58 -5.86 -7.66
CA SER A 402 -19.83 -5.12 -7.51
C SER A 402 -19.89 -3.80 -8.30
N VAL A 403 -18.75 -3.25 -8.71
CA VAL A 403 -18.70 -2.00 -9.49
C VAL A 403 -18.93 -2.31 -10.97
N ASN A 404 -19.80 -1.53 -11.62
CA ASN A 404 -20.01 -1.61 -13.07
C ASN A 404 -18.88 -0.91 -13.84
N TRP A 405 -17.80 -1.64 -14.15
CA TRP A 405 -16.62 -1.08 -14.81
C TRP A 405 -16.82 -0.75 -16.29
N ARG A 406 -17.84 -1.33 -16.94
CA ARG A 406 -18.22 -0.97 -18.32
C ARG A 406 -18.57 0.51 -18.44
N ALA A 407 -19.21 1.08 -17.42
CA ALA A 407 -19.53 2.51 -17.39
C ALA A 407 -18.27 3.40 -17.35
N TYR A 408 -17.15 2.86 -16.88
CA TYR A 408 -15.86 3.55 -16.80
C TYR A 408 -14.92 3.26 -17.98
N GLY A 409 -15.31 2.38 -18.91
CA GLY A 409 -14.54 2.08 -20.12
C GLY A 409 -13.70 0.80 -20.06
N LEU A 410 -13.90 -0.07 -19.06
CA LEU A 410 -13.28 -1.40 -19.01
C LEU A 410 -14.29 -2.49 -19.34
N ASN A 411 -13.85 -3.53 -20.03
CA ASN A 411 -14.66 -4.72 -20.23
C ASN A 411 -14.75 -5.53 -18.94
N GLN A 412 -15.88 -6.17 -18.67
CA GLN A 412 -16.07 -6.92 -17.42
C GLN A 412 -17.10 -8.04 -17.62
N PRO A 413 -16.73 -9.33 -17.62
CA PRO A 413 -17.69 -10.43 -17.55
C PRO A 413 -18.64 -10.34 -16.33
N LYS A 414 -19.77 -11.06 -16.34
CA LYS A 414 -20.70 -11.04 -15.18
C LYS A 414 -20.00 -11.61 -13.93
N ASN A 415 -20.14 -10.92 -12.80
CA ASN A 415 -19.59 -11.33 -11.50
C ASN A 415 -18.08 -11.63 -11.51
N SER A 416 -17.31 -10.87 -12.28
CA SER A 416 -15.85 -11.01 -12.33
C SER A 416 -15.17 -9.66 -12.15
N VAL A 417 -13.88 -9.70 -11.85
CA VAL A 417 -13.00 -8.54 -11.97
C VAL A 417 -12.99 -8.02 -13.42
N PRO A 418 -12.79 -6.71 -13.64
CA PRO A 418 -12.70 -6.15 -14.98
C PRO A 418 -11.45 -6.67 -15.70
N ARG A 419 -11.46 -6.54 -17.03
CA ARG A 419 -10.37 -6.89 -17.93
C ARG A 419 -9.69 -5.65 -18.46
N GLY A 420 -8.38 -5.75 -18.65
CA GLY A 420 -7.53 -4.70 -19.19
C GLY A 420 -6.17 -4.64 -18.52
N ASN A 421 -5.22 -4.00 -19.21
CA ASN A 421 -3.85 -3.84 -18.73
C ASN A 421 -3.75 -2.74 -17.66
N PHE A 422 -4.41 -2.94 -16.52
CA PHE A 422 -4.37 -2.04 -15.38
C PHE A 422 -4.04 -2.82 -14.11
N VAL A 423 -3.30 -2.16 -13.22
CA VAL A 423 -3.00 -2.64 -11.87
C VAL A 423 -3.88 -1.87 -10.89
N PHE A 424 -4.66 -2.61 -10.11
CA PHE A 424 -5.51 -2.05 -9.07
C PHE A 424 -4.91 -2.38 -7.72
N ALA A 425 -4.44 -1.37 -7.01
CA ALA A 425 -3.90 -1.47 -5.66
C ALA A 425 -4.91 -0.89 -4.67
N ILE A 426 -5.47 -1.74 -3.81
CA ILE A 426 -6.45 -1.31 -2.80
C ILE A 426 -5.93 -1.63 -1.41
N SER A 427 -5.87 -0.59 -0.57
CA SER A 427 -5.44 -0.67 0.82
C SER A 427 -6.60 -0.37 1.76
N VAL A 428 -6.75 -1.23 2.77
CA VAL A 428 -7.67 -1.04 3.89
C VAL A 428 -6.85 -0.90 5.16
N VAL A 429 -7.04 0.19 5.89
CA VAL A 429 -6.34 0.42 7.17
C VAL A 429 -7.36 0.56 8.29
N SER A 430 -7.19 -0.24 9.35
CA SER A 430 -8.00 -0.18 10.56
C SER A 430 -7.25 -0.82 11.75
N PRO A 431 -7.42 -0.32 12.99
CA PRO A 431 -6.89 -0.99 14.17
C PRO A 431 -7.51 -2.38 14.40
N PHE A 432 -8.73 -2.60 13.89
CA PHE A 432 -9.54 -3.78 14.21
C PHE A 432 -10.01 -4.54 12.96
N ILE A 433 -9.14 -4.73 11.96
CA ILE A 433 -9.45 -5.52 10.76
C ILE A 433 -9.93 -6.92 11.16
N LYS A 434 -11.10 -7.32 10.65
CA LYS A 434 -11.61 -8.69 10.76
C LYS A 434 -11.04 -9.52 9.62
N PHE A 435 -10.21 -10.51 9.94
CA PHE A 435 -9.75 -11.52 9.00
C PHE A 435 -10.59 -12.78 9.12
N LYS A 436 -10.81 -13.49 8.01
CA LYS A 436 -11.51 -14.78 8.03
C LYS A 436 -10.68 -15.92 8.62
N ASN A 437 -9.35 -15.82 8.51
CA ASN A 437 -8.42 -16.84 8.96
C ASN A 437 -7.27 -16.23 9.77
N ALA A 438 -6.60 -17.04 10.59
CA ALA A 438 -5.46 -16.60 11.40
C ALA A 438 -4.23 -16.25 10.56
N SER A 439 -4.13 -16.77 9.33
CA SER A 439 -3.09 -16.39 8.36
C SER A 439 -3.22 -14.96 7.81
N LYS A 440 -4.33 -14.26 8.09
CA LYS A 440 -4.59 -12.87 7.71
C LYS A 440 -4.52 -12.56 6.20
N GLU A 441 -4.89 -13.50 5.35
CA GLU A 441 -4.84 -13.32 3.88
C GLU A 441 -6.16 -12.75 3.30
N THR A 442 -7.23 -12.81 4.07
CA THR A 442 -8.60 -12.53 3.60
C THR A 442 -9.34 -11.64 4.58
N ILE A 443 -9.69 -10.43 4.13
CA ILE A 443 -10.54 -9.50 4.88
C ILE A 443 -11.99 -9.98 4.80
N ASP A 444 -12.65 -10.03 5.95
CA ASP A 444 -14.05 -10.41 6.03
C ASP A 444 -14.97 -9.36 5.38
N ALA A 445 -16.04 -9.84 4.73
CA ALA A 445 -16.91 -9.02 3.89
C ALA A 445 -18.16 -8.60 4.67
N SER A 446 -18.05 -7.50 5.42
CA SER A 446 -19.20 -6.78 5.98
C SER A 446 -19.79 -5.81 4.95
N ASP A 447 -21.12 -5.68 4.91
CA ASP A 447 -21.81 -4.84 3.92
C ASP A 447 -21.34 -3.37 3.95
N GLU A 448 -21.15 -2.79 5.15
CA GLU A 448 -20.68 -1.41 5.29
C GLU A 448 -19.26 -1.20 4.72
N LEU A 449 -18.37 -2.17 4.91
CA LEU A 449 -17.00 -2.14 4.40
C LEU A 449 -16.98 -2.30 2.88
N VAL A 450 -17.76 -3.25 2.34
CA VAL A 450 -17.86 -3.48 0.89
C VAL A 450 -18.42 -2.24 0.21
N GLU A 451 -19.42 -1.58 0.80
CA GLU A 451 -19.97 -0.33 0.28
C GLU A 451 -18.97 0.82 0.31
N GLU A 452 -18.16 0.96 1.37
CA GLU A 452 -17.11 1.99 1.40
C GLU A 452 -16.00 1.73 0.38
N LEU A 453 -15.57 0.47 0.24
CA LEU A 453 -14.64 0.04 -0.82
C LEU A 453 -15.20 0.36 -2.22
N ARG A 454 -16.48 0.03 -2.45
CA ARG A 454 -17.18 0.29 -3.71
C ARG A 454 -17.17 1.78 -4.05
N ARG A 455 -17.46 2.65 -3.07
CA ARG A 455 -17.42 4.12 -3.25
C ARG A 455 -16.02 4.62 -3.63
N ALA A 456 -14.98 4.12 -2.96
CA ALA A 456 -13.60 4.45 -3.29
C ALA A 456 -13.23 4.04 -4.72
N LEU A 457 -13.60 2.82 -5.10
CA LEU A 457 -13.38 2.27 -6.45
C LEU A 457 -14.14 3.05 -7.53
N MET A 458 -15.39 3.46 -7.27
CA MET A 458 -16.17 4.30 -8.19
C MET A 458 -15.49 5.66 -8.42
N GLN A 459 -14.97 6.28 -7.37
CA GLN A 459 -14.24 7.56 -7.47
C GLN A 459 -12.95 7.40 -8.30
N ALA A 460 -12.19 6.33 -8.10
CA ALA A 460 -11.04 6.01 -8.93
C ALA A 460 -11.43 5.69 -10.39
N GLY A 461 -12.54 4.98 -10.59
CA GLY A 461 -13.11 4.66 -11.90
C GLY A 461 -13.52 5.90 -12.70
N GLN A 462 -14.02 6.95 -12.05
CA GLN A 462 -14.30 8.22 -12.71
C GLN A 462 -13.04 8.89 -13.26
N ASN A 463 -11.92 8.80 -12.54
CA ASN A 463 -10.63 9.33 -13.00
C ASN A 463 -10.12 8.53 -14.20
N LEU A 464 -10.19 7.20 -14.12
CA LEU A 464 -9.84 6.30 -15.21
C LEU A 464 -10.68 6.55 -16.47
N SER A 465 -11.99 6.71 -16.32
CA SER A 465 -12.89 6.97 -17.45
C SER A 465 -12.55 8.26 -18.19
N ARG A 466 -12.11 9.30 -17.47
CA ARG A 466 -11.65 10.54 -18.09
C ARG A 466 -10.38 10.35 -18.92
N HIS A 467 -9.46 9.49 -18.47
CA HIS A 467 -8.26 9.12 -19.23
C HIS A 467 -8.63 8.36 -20.50
N ILE A 468 -9.33 7.23 -20.37
CA ILE A 468 -9.73 6.38 -21.50
C ILE A 468 -10.51 7.18 -22.56
N LYS A 469 -11.44 8.05 -22.15
CA LYS A 469 -12.19 8.91 -23.09
C LYS A 469 -11.29 9.89 -23.85
N ARG A 470 -10.21 10.39 -23.24
CA ARG A 470 -9.24 11.25 -23.94
C ARG A 470 -8.46 10.44 -24.97
N GLU A 471 -8.09 9.21 -24.64
CA GLU A 471 -7.37 8.32 -25.57
C GLU A 471 -8.23 7.95 -26.78
N ILE A 472 -9.48 7.52 -26.54
CA ILE A 472 -10.42 7.19 -27.62
C ILE A 472 -10.62 8.41 -28.51
N ARG A 473 -10.79 9.60 -27.93
CA ARG A 473 -10.93 10.84 -28.71
C ARG A 473 -9.67 11.15 -29.52
N ALA A 474 -8.48 10.96 -28.95
CA ALA A 474 -7.22 11.18 -29.66
C ALA A 474 -7.06 10.18 -30.82
N ALA A 475 -7.35 8.90 -30.59
CA ALA A 475 -7.31 7.85 -31.61
C ALA A 475 -8.33 8.08 -32.73
N ASP A 476 -9.55 8.54 -32.41
CA ASP A 476 -10.56 8.88 -33.40
C ASP A 476 -10.15 10.09 -34.24
N VAL A 477 -9.52 11.10 -33.64
CA VAL A 477 -8.97 12.25 -34.37
C VAL A 477 -7.85 11.78 -35.30
N GLU A 478 -6.92 10.94 -34.82
CA GLU A 478 -5.83 10.42 -35.64
C GLU A 478 -6.33 9.53 -36.79
N ARG A 479 -7.31 8.66 -36.54
CA ARG A 479 -7.96 7.85 -37.58
C ARG A 479 -8.57 8.74 -38.67
N LYS A 480 -9.26 9.82 -38.28
CA LYS A 480 -9.84 10.78 -39.23
C LYS A 480 -8.75 11.52 -40.01
N LYS A 481 -7.66 11.96 -39.37
CA LYS A 481 -6.52 12.59 -40.04
C LYS A 481 -5.87 11.65 -41.05
N SER A 482 -5.53 10.42 -40.64
CA SER A 482 -4.97 9.38 -41.52
C SER A 482 -5.89 9.08 -42.71
N HIS A 483 -7.21 9.05 -42.51
CA HIS A 483 -8.16 8.90 -43.60
C HIS A 483 -8.12 10.10 -44.57
N ILE A 484 -8.14 11.33 -44.05
CA ILE A 484 -8.05 12.54 -44.86
C ILE A 484 -6.71 12.62 -45.61
N GLU A 485 -5.60 12.13 -45.05
CA GLU A 485 -4.30 12.08 -45.74
C GLU A 485 -4.28 11.12 -46.92
N LYS A 486 -4.96 9.98 -46.81
CA LYS A 486 -5.06 9.01 -47.90
C LYS A 486 -5.90 9.55 -49.06
N PHE A 487 -7.02 10.22 -48.77
CA PHE A 487 -7.99 10.64 -49.78
C PHE A 487 -7.86 12.11 -50.21
N GLY A 488 -7.28 12.95 -49.37
CA GLY A 488 -7.16 14.39 -49.59
C GLY A 488 -6.35 14.76 -50.83
N PRO A 489 -5.16 14.18 -51.07
CA PRO A 489 -4.39 14.43 -52.29
C PRO A 489 -5.15 14.01 -53.55
N ILE A 490 -5.89 12.89 -53.52
CA ILE A 490 -6.70 12.40 -54.64
C ILE A 490 -7.85 13.39 -54.94
N LEU A 491 -8.49 13.93 -53.90
CA LEU A 491 -9.54 14.94 -54.03
C LEU A 491 -9.00 16.25 -54.62
N VAL A 492 -7.86 16.73 -54.14
CA VAL A 492 -7.21 17.94 -54.67
C VAL A 492 -6.85 17.76 -56.15
N ASP A 493 -6.32 16.59 -56.53
CA ASP A 493 -5.91 16.27 -57.89
C ASP A 493 -7.07 16.11 -58.88
N THR A 494 -8.21 15.61 -58.41
CA THR A 494 -9.42 15.50 -59.23
C THR A 494 -10.11 16.85 -59.42
N LEU A 495 -10.24 17.65 -58.36
CA LEU A 495 -10.80 19.00 -58.43
C LEU A 495 -9.94 19.95 -59.30
N ALA A 496 -8.61 19.87 -59.17
CA ALA A 496 -7.70 20.67 -59.99
C ALA A 496 -7.84 20.32 -61.49
N ARG A 497 -8.03 19.03 -61.82
CA ARG A 497 -8.29 18.58 -63.19
C ARG A 497 -9.62 19.09 -63.74
N ILE A 498 -10.71 18.98 -62.97
CA ILE A 498 -12.05 19.41 -63.40
C ILE A 498 -12.10 20.91 -63.71
N ILE A 499 -11.43 21.73 -62.90
CA ILE A 499 -11.47 23.20 -63.02
C ILE A 499 -10.41 23.72 -64.03
N GLY A 500 -9.51 22.87 -64.52
CA GLY A 500 -8.39 23.28 -65.37
C GLY A 500 -7.39 24.20 -64.65
N ALA A 501 -7.17 23.98 -63.35
CA ALA A 501 -6.31 24.83 -62.54
C ALA A 501 -4.82 24.60 -62.82
N ASN A 502 -4.01 25.66 -62.75
CA ASN A 502 -2.56 25.57 -62.93
C ASN A 502 -1.84 24.83 -61.78
N ASP A 503 -0.64 24.30 -62.04
CA ASP A 503 0.12 23.52 -61.05
C ASP A 503 0.44 24.31 -59.77
N LYS A 504 0.64 25.62 -59.87
CA LYS A 504 0.84 26.50 -58.70
C LYS A 504 -0.36 26.50 -57.75
N ARG A 505 -1.58 26.47 -58.28
CA ARG A 505 -2.81 26.44 -57.48
C ARG A 505 -3.08 25.06 -56.90
N ARG A 506 -2.69 24.00 -57.61
CA ARG A 506 -2.71 22.61 -57.12
C ARG A 506 -1.75 22.43 -55.93
N GLN A 507 -0.52 22.93 -56.04
CA GLN A 507 0.47 22.86 -54.97
C GLN A 507 0.01 23.64 -53.74
N LYS A 508 -0.51 24.85 -53.92
CA LYS A 508 -1.08 25.65 -52.82
C LYS A 508 -2.27 24.99 -52.12
N ALA A 509 -3.07 24.20 -52.85
CA ALA A 509 -4.18 23.44 -52.29
C ALA A 509 -3.71 22.23 -51.47
N ARG A 510 -2.60 21.59 -51.88
CA ARG A 510 -1.95 20.52 -51.10
C ARG A 510 -1.34 21.07 -49.81
N GLU A 511 -0.60 22.17 -49.90
CA GLU A 511 -0.05 22.86 -48.72
C GLU A 511 -1.16 23.30 -47.76
N GLY A 512 -2.28 23.82 -48.29
CA GLY A 512 -3.45 24.16 -47.47
C GLY A 512 -4.10 22.96 -46.78
N LEU A 513 -4.04 21.77 -47.37
CA LEU A 513 -4.53 20.53 -46.77
C LEU A 513 -3.63 20.09 -45.60
N ASP A 514 -2.31 20.20 -45.75
CA ASP A 514 -1.33 19.85 -44.72
C ASP A 514 -1.45 20.76 -43.48
N VAL A 515 -1.68 22.06 -43.71
CA VAL A 515 -2.00 23.04 -42.65
C VAL A 515 -3.27 22.65 -41.88
N ILE A 516 -4.33 22.25 -42.58
CA ILE A 516 -5.61 21.86 -41.97
C ILE A 516 -5.47 20.56 -41.15
N LEU A 517 -4.63 19.64 -41.62
CA LEU A 517 -4.31 18.40 -40.90
C LEU A 517 -3.45 18.66 -39.65
N GLY A 518 -2.92 19.88 -39.50
CA GLY A 518 -2.03 20.26 -38.43
C GLY A 518 -0.73 19.46 -38.50
N ARG A 519 -0.25 19.17 -39.72
CA ARG A 519 1.03 18.51 -40.02
C ARG A 519 2.05 19.48 -40.61
N ASP A 520 1.88 20.78 -40.34
CA ASP A 520 2.94 21.77 -40.55
C ASP A 520 4.13 21.39 -39.65
N THR A 521 5.11 20.68 -40.22
CA THR A 521 6.33 20.23 -39.53
C THR A 521 7.02 21.39 -38.81
N GLU A 522 7.08 22.56 -39.44
CA GLU A 522 7.68 23.77 -38.88
C GLU A 522 6.91 24.33 -37.66
N GLN A 523 5.58 24.27 -37.64
CA GLN A 523 4.80 24.76 -36.50
C GLN A 523 4.80 23.78 -35.32
N ILE A 524 4.87 22.48 -35.61
CA ILE A 524 5.03 21.44 -34.59
C ILE A 524 6.42 21.55 -33.95
N GLU A 525 7.47 21.73 -34.74
CA GLU A 525 8.85 21.95 -34.27
C GLU A 525 8.96 23.23 -33.43
N GLU A 526 8.42 24.36 -33.89
CA GLU A 526 8.39 25.61 -33.12
C GLU A 526 7.57 25.46 -31.81
N ALA A 527 6.47 24.70 -31.83
CA ALA A 527 5.68 24.45 -30.63
C ALA A 527 6.39 23.52 -29.63
N LEU A 528 7.14 22.53 -30.13
CA LEU A 528 7.96 21.61 -29.33
C LEU A 528 9.11 22.36 -28.65
N GLU A 529 9.86 23.18 -29.39
CA GLU A 529 10.93 24.03 -28.82
C GLU A 529 10.38 24.96 -27.73
N VAL A 530 9.23 25.59 -27.97
CA VAL A 530 8.59 26.49 -26.99
C VAL A 530 8.13 25.71 -25.75
N ALA A 531 7.62 24.49 -25.90
CA ALA A 531 7.19 23.64 -24.81
C ALA A 531 8.39 23.14 -23.97
N GLU A 532 9.47 22.71 -24.62
CA GLU A 532 10.72 22.29 -23.97
C GLU A 532 11.37 23.44 -23.20
N THR A 533 11.41 24.64 -23.80
CA THR A 533 11.93 25.85 -23.15
C THR A 533 11.09 26.23 -21.92
N ARG A 534 9.76 26.05 -21.98
CA ARG A 534 8.88 26.27 -20.80
C ARG A 534 9.09 25.22 -19.73
N LEU A 535 9.27 23.95 -20.10
CA LEU A 535 9.52 22.86 -19.17
C LEU A 535 10.86 23.06 -18.45
N GLN A 536 11.91 23.46 -19.17
CA GLN A 536 13.21 23.82 -18.59
C GLN A 536 13.11 25.01 -17.65
N ASN A 537 12.37 26.05 -18.02
CA ASN A 537 12.15 27.21 -17.14
C ASN A 537 11.32 26.86 -15.88
N MET A 538 10.37 25.92 -15.99
CA MET A 538 9.60 25.41 -14.85
C MET A 538 10.48 24.55 -13.93
N LYS A 539 11.35 23.70 -14.50
CA LYS A 539 12.35 22.94 -13.75
C LYS A 539 13.34 23.84 -13.04
N ALA A 540 13.84 24.89 -13.71
CA ALA A 540 14.72 25.89 -13.12
C ALA A 540 14.05 26.73 -12.03
N LYS A 541 12.76 27.07 -12.20
CA LYS A 541 11.98 27.74 -11.15
C LYS A 541 11.70 26.85 -9.95
N ASN A 542 11.42 25.57 -10.18
CA ASN A 542 11.22 24.61 -9.10
C ASN A 542 12.54 24.33 -8.35
N ALA A 543 13.68 24.31 -9.04
CA ALA A 543 15.00 24.21 -8.43
C ALA A 543 15.36 25.43 -7.57
N HIS A 544 14.85 26.63 -7.90
CA HIS A 544 15.05 27.83 -7.08
C HIS A 544 14.10 27.97 -5.88
N ILE A 545 13.02 27.18 -5.82
CA ILE A 545 12.05 27.21 -4.71
C ILE A 545 12.39 26.18 -3.62
N HIS A 546 13.20 25.17 -3.93
CA HIS A 546 13.80 24.26 -2.95
C HIS A 546 15.30 24.51 -2.92
N GLY A 547 15.71 25.47 -2.08
CA GLY A 547 17.11 25.67 -1.76
C GLY A 547 17.60 24.53 -0.89
N ASP A 548 18.49 23.71 -1.44
CA ASP A 548 19.40 22.89 -0.65
C ASP A 548 20.76 23.60 -0.70
N ASP A 549 21.10 24.24 0.42
CA ASP A 549 22.47 24.51 0.81
C ASP A 549 23.11 23.18 1.21
N GLU A 550 24.17 22.74 0.51
CA GLU A 550 25.35 22.17 1.15
C GLU A 550 26.52 22.06 0.16
N ASP A 551 27.66 22.55 0.63
CA ASP A 551 28.96 22.66 -0.02
C ASP A 551 29.60 21.30 -0.34
N ASN A 552 30.20 21.19 -1.53
CA ASN A 552 31.59 20.73 -1.63
C ASN A 552 32.25 21.08 -2.98
N ALA A 553 33.46 21.64 -2.84
CA ALA A 553 34.50 21.92 -3.83
C ALA A 553 34.89 20.64 -4.64
N ASP A 554 35.53 20.63 -5.81
CA ASP A 554 36.30 21.56 -6.65
C ASP A 554 36.40 20.91 -8.04
N THR A 555 36.32 21.68 -9.13
CA THR A 555 37.22 21.62 -10.31
C THR A 555 36.71 22.60 -11.37
N GLY A 556 37.56 23.60 -11.68
CA GLY A 556 37.19 24.78 -12.44
C GLY A 556 37.05 24.63 -13.96
N SER A 557 36.32 25.57 -14.56
CA SER A 557 36.82 26.53 -15.56
C SER A 557 35.67 27.32 -16.20
N ASP A 558 35.85 28.63 -16.25
CA ASP A 558 35.24 29.65 -17.13
C ASP A 558 33.72 29.66 -17.40
N THR A 559 33.00 30.49 -16.63
CA THR A 559 31.78 31.15 -17.10
C THR A 559 31.83 32.66 -16.83
N SER A 560 32.08 33.45 -17.88
CA SER A 560 31.75 34.89 -17.85
C SER A 560 31.07 35.43 -19.12
N ASP A 561 30.78 34.59 -20.13
CA ASP A 561 30.25 35.08 -21.43
C ASP A 561 28.78 34.70 -21.76
N THR A 562 28.12 33.89 -20.93
CA THR A 562 26.78 33.34 -21.26
C THR A 562 25.61 34.16 -20.69
N SER A 563 25.82 35.02 -19.68
CA SER A 563 24.72 35.77 -19.04
C SER A 563 24.31 37.04 -19.82
N GLN A 564 25.23 37.66 -20.56
CA GLN A 564 24.94 38.85 -21.36
C GLN A 564 24.24 38.50 -22.69
N THR A 565 24.52 37.31 -23.23
CA THR A 565 23.98 36.83 -24.50
C THR A 565 22.49 36.46 -24.37
N ASN A 566 22.10 35.85 -23.26
CA ASN A 566 20.70 35.51 -22.96
C ASN A 566 19.82 36.75 -22.66
N LYS A 567 20.35 37.79 -22.01
CA LYS A 567 19.62 39.06 -21.80
C LYS A 567 19.40 39.84 -23.12
N LYS A 568 20.34 39.74 -24.08
CA LYS A 568 20.19 40.34 -25.42
C LYS A 568 19.17 39.60 -26.29
N LEU A 569 19.09 38.27 -26.19
CA LEU A 569 18.11 37.44 -26.92
C LEU A 569 16.68 37.65 -26.39
N ALA A 570 16.50 37.72 -25.07
CA ALA A 570 15.19 38.00 -24.45
C ALA A 570 14.62 39.38 -24.83
N LYS A 571 15.45 40.44 -24.82
CA LYS A 571 15.04 41.79 -25.28
C LYS A 571 14.72 41.86 -26.78
N LYS A 572 15.31 40.98 -27.59
CA LYS A 572 15.04 40.90 -29.04
C LYS A 572 13.73 40.16 -29.33
N ALA A 573 13.36 39.18 -28.50
CA ALA A 573 12.08 38.47 -28.56
C ALA A 573 10.89 39.36 -28.12
N GLU A 574 11.04 40.13 -27.04
CA GLU A 574 10.03 41.09 -26.57
C GLU A 574 9.74 42.22 -27.59
N LYS A 575 10.78 42.73 -28.26
CA LYS A 575 10.64 43.71 -29.35
C LYS A 575 9.98 43.14 -30.61
N LYS A 576 10.10 41.83 -30.87
CA LYS A 576 9.40 41.15 -31.98
C LYS A 576 7.92 40.90 -31.65
N ALA A 577 7.59 40.59 -30.39
CA ALA A 577 6.22 40.41 -29.93
C ALA A 577 5.40 41.71 -29.97
N THR A 578 5.98 42.82 -29.48
CA THR A 578 5.33 44.14 -29.47
C THR A 578 5.12 44.72 -30.87
N LYS A 579 6.05 44.49 -31.82
CA LYS A 579 5.85 44.86 -33.24
C LYS A 579 4.75 44.06 -33.95
N LYS A 580 4.48 42.81 -33.55
CA LYS A 580 3.41 41.98 -34.15
C LYS A 580 2.03 42.32 -33.61
N VAL A 581 1.91 42.76 -32.34
CA VAL A 581 0.64 43.25 -31.79
C VAL A 581 0.22 44.57 -32.48
N ALA A 582 1.15 45.49 -32.72
CA ALA A 582 0.88 46.72 -33.47
C ALA A 582 0.44 46.47 -34.93
N LYS A 583 0.97 45.42 -35.58
CA LYS A 583 0.58 45.03 -36.95
C LYS A 583 -0.80 44.35 -37.03
N LYS A 584 -1.30 43.78 -35.91
CA LYS A 584 -2.63 43.14 -35.82
C LYS A 584 -3.75 44.16 -35.56
N VAL A 585 -3.43 45.30 -34.94
CA VAL A 585 -4.38 46.43 -34.73
C VAL A 585 -4.60 47.23 -36.02
N ALA A 586 -3.61 47.29 -36.93
CA ALA A 586 -3.69 48.03 -38.20
C ALA A 586 -4.48 47.32 -39.33
N LYS A 587 -5.04 46.13 -39.11
CA LYS A 587 -5.81 45.34 -40.11
C LYS A 587 -7.24 45.02 -39.66
N LYS A 588 -7.94 45.96 -39.05
CA LYS A 588 -9.42 45.94 -38.95
C LYS A 588 -9.99 46.94 -39.96
N PRO A 589 -10.81 46.53 -40.95
CA PRO A 589 -11.53 47.49 -41.77
C PRO A 589 -12.65 48.13 -40.96
N ALA A 590 -12.76 49.45 -41.06
CA ALA A 590 -13.85 50.26 -40.52
C ALA A 590 -15.17 49.90 -41.23
N LYS A 591 -16.16 49.44 -40.46
CA LYS A 591 -17.56 49.42 -40.92
C LYS A 591 -18.11 50.83 -40.79
N ALA A 592 -18.31 51.50 -41.93
CA ALA A 592 -19.03 52.75 -42.03
C ALA A 592 -20.52 52.52 -41.70
N VAL A 593 -21.01 53.28 -40.73
CA VAL A 593 -22.42 53.54 -40.47
C VAL A 593 -22.86 54.60 -41.46
N ALA A 594 -23.84 54.28 -42.33
CA ALA A 594 -24.54 55.26 -43.13
C ALA A 594 -26.05 55.14 -42.87
N LYS A 595 -26.60 56.19 -42.22
CA LYS A 595 -28.02 56.46 -42.01
C LYS A 595 -28.77 56.61 -43.35
N LYS A 596 -29.97 56.04 -43.43
CA LYS A 596 -31.19 56.63 -44.01
C LYS A 596 -32.34 56.18 -43.08
N LYS A 597 -32.93 57.12 -42.34
CA LYS A 597 -34.21 57.81 -42.63
C LYS A 597 -35.36 56.83 -42.74
#